data_AF-A0A970GLJ1-F1
#
_entry.id   AF-A0A970GLJ1-F1
#
_cell.length_a   1.000
_cell.length_b   1.000
_cell.length_c   1.000
_cell.angle_alpha   90.00
_cell.angle_beta   90.00
_cell.angle_gamma   90.00
#
_symmetry.space_group_name_H-M   'P 1'
#
loop_
_entity.id
_entity.type
_entity.pdbx_description
1 polymer ?
#
loop_
_entity_poly.entity_id
_entity_poly.type
_entity_poly.pdbx_seq_one_letter_code
_entity_poly.pdbx_strand_id
1 'polypeptide(L)'
;MLYGYCQKTEKPSFFIQPHIGLPLTEGEKEAGDFHKKLKGVLLVQSSALTWWGQHWPGLVIVLLILGMLAALRKFELSRLRLENRTRLAEIETKKLRELDQMKSKFFADISHEFRTPLTLILGPLEQLLDEYQDPKKQIKLSLMHANVLKLVNLVNQLLELSRLESGNYQVKVSRGDLIAFLKGIVMSFASKAEQKNINLNFDFDPKIEGQSFREQFYFDRDILEKIITNLLSNAFKFTPDGGEVSMKACLRPRKGKGGALEICLQDTGIGIPEEKLPYIFDRFFQVDSFPNRGYEGSGIGLAFVKELTRVHFGKIIARSVPDKGSTFVLRLPIGREHFEEHQIFSEPAQEPKPAFKRHLPFQPLFNQEGQSPPARQESNHTIILLVEDHEDVRHYIRQSLQEDYRVEEATNALDGQKLALDMIPDLIICDIMMPGVDGLEFCKTLKNDIKTSHIPIILLTALSEEEVRIRGLEFGADDYLTKPFNPKELQARVNNLIENRQMLREKFSSNTILKPGEISVTPRDQIFMKNLIKVVEDNIANEKYSIEDLSRDIGMSQSQLHRKLKALVNQTTSHFVRSLKMHRAKELLEKDAGTIAEIAYMVGYDDPGYFSKSYKAFFSQLPSEVRKKT
;
A
#
# COMPACT_ATOMS: atom_id res chain seq x y z
N MET A 1 -45.26 -47.52 -11.88
CA MET A 1 -45.17 -47.55 -13.36
C MET A 1 -44.29 -48.73 -13.71
N LEU A 2 -44.90 -49.84 -14.15
CA LEU A 2 -44.95 -50.28 -15.56
C LEU A 2 -43.60 -50.87 -16.02
N TYR A 3 -43.45 -52.01 -16.70
CA TYR A 3 -44.24 -53.22 -16.99
C TYR A 3 -43.37 -54.02 -18.00
N GLY A 4 -43.46 -55.36 -17.99
CA GLY A 4 -43.36 -56.25 -19.18
C GLY A 4 -41.96 -56.59 -19.73
N TYR A 5 -41.60 -57.87 -19.86
CA TYR A 5 -41.94 -58.87 -20.92
C TYR A 5 -40.68 -59.11 -21.80
N CYS A 6 -40.29 -60.25 -22.38
CA CYS A 6 -40.91 -61.51 -22.82
C CYS A 6 -39.73 -62.50 -23.13
N GLN A 7 -39.73 -63.76 -22.67
CA GLN A 7 -40.06 -65.03 -23.39
C GLN A 7 -38.94 -65.91 -24.00
N LYS A 8 -39.03 -67.17 -23.56
CA LYS A 8 -38.61 -68.50 -24.09
C LYS A 8 -38.57 -68.71 -25.62
N THR A 9 -37.76 -69.68 -26.05
CA THR A 9 -38.11 -70.71 -27.06
C THR A 9 -37.40 -72.06 -26.78
N GLU A 10 -38.10 -73.17 -27.07
CA GLU A 10 -37.71 -74.59 -26.92
C GLU A 10 -37.46 -75.26 -28.30
N LYS A 11 -36.51 -76.23 -28.35
CA LYS A 11 -36.43 -77.56 -29.08
C LYS A 11 -36.90 -77.70 -30.57
N PRO A 12 -36.42 -78.70 -31.39
CA PRO A 12 -36.45 -80.15 -31.07
C PRO A 12 -35.39 -81.09 -31.71
N SER A 13 -35.54 -82.37 -31.38
CA SER A 13 -34.77 -83.58 -31.71
C SER A 13 -35.20 -84.25 -33.04
N PHE A 14 -34.34 -85.06 -33.68
CA PHE A 14 -34.75 -86.18 -34.55
C PHE A 14 -33.74 -87.35 -34.55
N PHE A 15 -34.28 -88.56 -34.48
CA PHE A 15 -33.69 -89.91 -34.57
C PHE A 15 -33.48 -90.34 -36.04
N ILE A 16 -32.66 -91.39 -36.30
CA ILE A 16 -32.89 -92.52 -37.25
C ILE A 16 -31.79 -93.61 -37.05
N GLN A 17 -32.21 -94.89 -36.90
CA GLN A 17 -31.41 -96.15 -37.06
C GLN A 17 -31.57 -96.70 -38.50
N PRO A 18 -30.74 -97.64 -39.03
CA PRO A 18 -31.06 -99.09 -38.90
C PRO A 18 -29.89 -100.13 -39.00
N HIS A 19 -30.05 -101.23 -38.23
CA HIS A 19 -29.85 -102.69 -38.48
C HIS A 19 -28.72 -103.35 -39.34
N ILE A 20 -28.06 -104.34 -38.68
CA ILE A 20 -27.68 -105.75 -39.04
C ILE A 20 -26.33 -106.06 -39.77
N GLY A 21 -25.48 -106.88 -39.10
CA GLY A 21 -24.83 -108.07 -39.70
C GLY A 21 -23.33 -108.37 -39.46
N LEU A 22 -23.04 -109.39 -38.61
CA LEU A 22 -21.94 -110.40 -38.70
C LEU A 22 -20.49 -110.06 -38.19
N PRO A 23 -19.64 -111.07 -37.84
CA PRO A 23 -19.10 -111.26 -36.47
C PRO A 23 -17.58 -111.03 -36.28
N LEU A 24 -17.15 -111.03 -35.00
CA LEU A 24 -15.76 -111.00 -34.52
C LEU A 24 -15.18 -112.39 -34.21
N THR A 25 -13.86 -112.42 -34.28
CA THR A 25 -12.87 -113.50 -34.37
C THR A 25 -12.60 -114.33 -33.10
N GLU A 26 -12.07 -115.55 -33.27
CA GLU A 26 -11.36 -116.32 -32.24
C GLU A 26 -10.04 -115.66 -31.82
N GLY A 27 -9.66 -115.79 -30.54
CA GLY A 27 -8.27 -115.62 -30.09
C GLY A 27 -8.06 -115.19 -28.63
N GLU A 28 -8.37 -116.05 -27.65
CA GLU A 28 -7.99 -115.90 -26.24
C GLU A 28 -6.51 -116.29 -26.00
N LYS A 29 -5.67 -115.40 -25.42
CA LYS A 29 -4.50 -115.76 -24.57
C LYS A 29 -3.71 -114.64 -23.84
N GLU A 30 -4.27 -113.45 -23.56
CA GLU A 30 -3.52 -112.35 -22.88
C GLU A 30 -4.03 -111.90 -21.48
N ALA A 31 -4.95 -112.63 -20.83
CA ALA A 31 -5.61 -112.13 -19.61
C ALA A 31 -4.83 -112.34 -18.28
N GLY A 32 -3.74 -113.11 -18.25
CA GLY A 32 -3.08 -113.52 -17.01
C GLY A 32 -2.09 -112.51 -16.39
N ASP A 33 -1.41 -111.70 -17.22
CA ASP A 33 -0.28 -110.86 -16.77
C ASP A 33 -0.70 -109.42 -16.42
N PHE A 34 -1.92 -109.01 -16.80
CA PHE A 34 -2.42 -107.66 -16.58
C PHE A 34 -2.81 -107.37 -15.11
N HIS A 35 -3.25 -108.40 -14.37
CA HIS A 35 -3.80 -108.21 -13.02
C HIS A 35 -2.74 -107.95 -11.94
N LYS A 36 -1.50 -108.40 -12.12
CA LYS A 36 -0.40 -108.20 -11.16
C LYS A 36 0.22 -106.80 -11.24
N LYS A 37 0.29 -106.21 -12.43
CA LYS A 37 0.75 -104.82 -12.65
C LYS A 37 -0.21 -103.78 -12.07
N LEU A 38 -1.52 -104.03 -12.13
CA LEU A 38 -2.54 -103.09 -11.62
C LEU A 38 -2.49 -102.90 -10.09
N LYS A 39 -2.22 -103.95 -9.30
CA LYS A 39 -2.12 -103.82 -7.83
C LYS A 39 -0.89 -103.04 -7.36
N GLY A 40 0.23 -103.10 -8.10
CA GLY A 40 1.44 -102.33 -7.78
C GLY A 40 1.31 -100.84 -8.08
N VAL A 41 0.57 -100.47 -9.14
CA VAL A 41 0.36 -99.06 -9.54
C VAL A 41 -0.62 -98.34 -8.60
N LEU A 42 -1.63 -99.04 -8.09
CA LEU A 42 -2.63 -98.47 -7.17
C LEU A 42 -2.06 -98.12 -5.78
N LEU A 43 -1.06 -98.85 -5.28
CA LEU A 43 -0.45 -98.59 -3.98
C LEU A 43 0.50 -97.38 -3.98
N VAL A 44 1.14 -97.07 -5.11
CA VAL A 44 1.99 -95.88 -5.23
C VAL A 44 1.15 -94.61 -5.35
N GLN A 45 0.01 -94.66 -6.06
CA GLN A 45 -0.89 -93.52 -6.22
C GLN A 45 -1.56 -93.05 -4.92
N SER A 46 -1.81 -93.94 -3.95
CA SER A 46 -2.48 -93.55 -2.69
C SER A 46 -1.57 -92.79 -1.71
N SER A 47 -0.25 -93.07 -1.72
CA SER A 47 0.72 -92.39 -0.85
C SER A 47 1.01 -90.95 -1.29
N ALA A 48 1.02 -90.68 -2.60
CA ALA A 48 1.18 -89.33 -3.12
C ALA A 48 -0.07 -88.48 -2.85
N LEU A 49 -1.28 -89.03 -3.03
CA LEU A 49 -2.54 -88.30 -2.80
C LEU A 49 -2.76 -87.91 -1.33
N THR A 50 -2.29 -88.75 -0.39
CA THR A 50 -2.39 -88.47 1.05
C THR A 50 -1.41 -87.40 1.51
N TRP A 51 -0.21 -87.34 0.93
CA TRP A 51 0.77 -86.28 1.22
C TRP A 51 0.29 -84.90 0.75
N TRP A 52 -0.20 -84.79 -0.49
CA TRP A 52 -0.77 -83.55 -1.00
C TRP A 52 -2.02 -83.13 -0.22
N GLY A 53 -2.90 -84.07 0.15
CA GLY A 53 -4.09 -83.82 0.96
C GLY A 53 -3.80 -83.27 2.37
N GLN A 54 -2.68 -83.65 2.97
CA GLN A 54 -2.32 -83.25 4.33
C GLN A 54 -1.47 -81.95 4.41
N HIS A 55 -0.69 -81.62 3.37
CA HIS A 55 0.24 -80.48 3.38
C HIS A 55 -0.18 -79.25 2.55
N TRP A 56 -1.15 -79.36 1.64
CA TRP A 56 -1.60 -78.22 0.81
C TRP A 56 -2.19 -77.02 1.58
N PRO A 57 -2.93 -77.18 2.72
CA PRO A 57 -3.45 -76.02 3.44
C PRO A 57 -2.33 -75.21 4.10
N GLY A 58 -1.24 -75.88 4.51
CA GLY A 58 -0.05 -75.23 5.05
C GLY A 58 0.64 -74.34 4.01
N LEU A 59 0.74 -74.79 2.75
CA LEU A 59 1.28 -73.99 1.64
C LEU A 59 0.43 -72.75 1.37
N VAL A 60 -0.91 -72.86 1.42
CA VAL A 60 -1.82 -71.72 1.26
C VAL A 60 -1.63 -70.70 2.37
N ILE A 61 -1.52 -71.14 3.63
CA ILE A 61 -1.27 -70.25 4.78
C ILE A 61 0.08 -69.54 4.63
N VAL A 62 1.14 -70.25 4.22
CA VAL A 62 2.46 -69.63 3.98
C VAL A 62 2.38 -68.59 2.86
N LEU A 63 1.66 -68.86 1.76
CA LEU A 63 1.47 -67.88 0.69
C LEU A 63 0.66 -66.66 1.13
N LEU A 64 -0.37 -66.84 1.97
CA LEU A 64 -1.14 -65.74 2.55
C LEU A 64 -0.28 -64.89 3.49
N ILE A 65 0.56 -65.51 4.32
CA ILE A 65 1.51 -64.79 5.20
C ILE A 65 2.52 -64.02 4.35
N LEU A 66 3.09 -64.63 3.31
CA LEU A 66 4.03 -63.96 2.39
C LEU A 66 3.35 -62.80 1.65
N GLY A 67 2.11 -62.98 1.19
CA GLY A 67 1.31 -61.92 0.58
C GLY A 67 1.01 -60.77 1.53
N MET A 68 0.67 -61.08 2.79
CA MET A 68 0.45 -60.09 3.85
C MET A 68 1.72 -59.31 4.17
N LEU A 69 2.87 -59.99 4.33
CA LEU A 69 4.17 -59.36 4.54
C LEU A 69 4.56 -58.46 3.35
N ALA A 70 4.33 -58.91 2.12
CA ALA A 70 4.57 -58.11 0.93
C ALA A 70 3.66 -56.87 0.87
N ALA A 71 2.38 -56.99 1.26
CA ALA A 71 1.44 -55.88 1.34
C ALA A 71 1.85 -54.86 2.41
N LEU A 72 2.24 -55.32 3.61
CA LEU A 72 2.75 -54.45 4.69
C LEU A 72 4.01 -53.70 4.24
N ARG A 73 4.97 -54.40 3.63
CA ARG A 73 6.18 -53.77 3.10
C ARG A 73 5.86 -52.74 2.00
N LYS A 74 4.92 -53.06 1.11
CA LYS A 74 4.48 -52.13 0.06
C LYS A 74 3.79 -50.89 0.64
N PHE A 75 2.97 -51.07 1.68
CA PHE A 75 2.31 -49.98 2.39
C PHE A 75 3.34 -49.06 3.08
N GLU A 76 4.30 -49.63 3.81
CA GLU A 76 5.36 -48.88 4.49
C GLU A 76 6.25 -48.10 3.50
N LEU A 77 6.66 -48.73 2.40
CA LEU A 77 7.40 -48.05 1.32
C LEU A 77 6.59 -46.93 0.67
N SER A 78 5.27 -47.11 0.51
CA SER A 78 4.40 -46.07 -0.05
C SER A 78 4.26 -44.89 0.91
N ARG A 79 4.16 -45.16 2.22
CA ARG A 79 4.14 -44.14 3.27
C ARG A 79 5.45 -43.35 3.31
N LEU A 80 6.61 -44.01 3.30
CA LEU A 80 7.93 -43.36 3.27
C LEU A 80 8.13 -42.52 2.00
N ARG A 81 7.68 -43.02 0.84
CA ARG A 81 7.73 -42.24 -0.42
C ARG A 81 6.85 -41.00 -0.35
N LEU A 82 5.66 -41.11 0.24
CA LEU A 82 4.76 -39.97 0.41
C LEU A 82 5.39 -38.92 1.33
N GLU A 83 5.94 -39.34 2.47
CA GLU A 83 6.60 -38.44 3.42
C GLU A 83 7.85 -37.76 2.82
N ASN A 84 8.65 -38.49 2.04
CA ASN A 84 9.78 -37.88 1.33
C ASN A 84 9.32 -36.87 0.28
N ARG A 85 8.22 -37.16 -0.45
CA ARG A 85 7.65 -36.21 -1.42
C ARG A 85 7.12 -34.95 -0.75
N THR A 86 6.43 -35.07 0.39
CA THR A 86 5.94 -33.90 1.12
C THR A 86 7.10 -33.07 1.67
N ARG A 87 8.13 -33.70 2.25
CA ARG A 87 9.34 -33.00 2.72
C ARG A 87 10.08 -32.28 1.59
N LEU A 88 10.23 -32.91 0.42
CA LEU A 88 10.85 -32.27 -0.74
C LEU A 88 10.03 -31.06 -1.21
N ALA A 89 8.71 -31.19 -1.29
CA ALA A 89 7.81 -30.08 -1.64
C ALA A 89 7.88 -28.93 -0.61
N GLU A 90 7.97 -29.23 0.68
CA GLU A 90 8.15 -28.23 1.74
C GLU A 90 9.49 -27.49 1.61
N ILE A 91 10.58 -28.19 1.32
CA ILE A 91 11.89 -27.57 1.10
C ILE A 91 11.85 -26.67 -0.16
N GLU A 92 11.25 -27.14 -1.25
CA GLU A 92 11.13 -26.39 -2.50
C GLU A 92 10.28 -25.13 -2.32
N THR A 93 9.13 -25.25 -1.66
CA THR A 93 8.26 -24.10 -1.35
C THR A 93 8.93 -23.10 -0.40
N LYS A 94 9.70 -23.57 0.59
CA LYS A 94 10.50 -22.70 1.46
C LYS A 94 11.56 -21.93 0.67
N LYS A 95 12.33 -22.61 -0.18
CA LYS A 95 13.32 -21.96 -1.06
C LYS A 95 12.68 -20.94 -2.00
N LEU A 96 11.52 -21.27 -2.56
CA LEU A 96 10.78 -20.33 -3.42
C LEU A 96 10.38 -19.07 -2.64
N ARG A 97 9.87 -19.23 -1.41
CA ARG A 97 9.53 -18.09 -0.53
C ARG A 97 10.75 -17.26 -0.14
N GLU A 98 11.88 -17.90 0.17
CA GLU A 98 13.12 -17.21 0.48
C GLU A 98 13.62 -16.39 -0.73
N LEU A 99 13.56 -16.95 -1.94
CA LEU A 99 13.88 -16.23 -3.18
C LEU A 99 12.93 -15.04 -3.42
N ASP A 100 11.63 -15.22 -3.18
CA ASP A 100 10.64 -14.17 -3.36
C ASP A 100 10.80 -13.03 -2.34
N GLN A 101 11.12 -13.36 -1.08
CA GLN A 101 11.45 -12.38 -0.04
C GLN A 101 12.75 -11.63 -0.37
N MET A 102 13.80 -12.33 -0.80
CA MET A 102 15.06 -11.69 -1.21
C MET A 102 14.85 -10.78 -2.41
N LYS A 103 14.06 -11.20 -3.40
CA LYS A 103 13.67 -10.39 -4.56
C LYS A 103 12.94 -9.12 -4.11
N SER A 104 11.91 -9.27 -3.28
CA SER A 104 11.12 -8.13 -2.78
C SER A 104 11.96 -7.13 -1.99
N LYS A 105 12.83 -7.62 -1.10
CA LYS A 105 13.76 -6.78 -0.33
C LYS A 105 14.72 -6.03 -1.25
N PHE A 106 15.33 -6.71 -2.21
CA PHE A 106 16.23 -6.10 -3.19
C PHE A 106 15.56 -4.94 -3.93
N PHE A 107 14.30 -5.08 -4.34
CA PHE A 107 13.58 -3.99 -5.01
C PHE A 107 13.18 -2.85 -4.08
N ALA A 108 12.85 -3.13 -2.81
CA ALA A 108 12.61 -2.09 -1.82
C ALA A 108 13.88 -1.27 -1.57
N ASP A 109 15.02 -1.95 -1.38
CA ASP A 109 16.33 -1.34 -1.17
C ASP A 109 16.73 -0.49 -2.40
N ILE A 110 16.62 -1.05 -3.61
CA ILE A 110 16.87 -0.32 -4.86
C ILE A 110 15.96 0.89 -5.03
N SER A 111 14.71 0.80 -4.60
CA SER A 111 13.79 1.93 -4.65
C SER A 111 14.33 3.11 -3.87
N HIS A 112 14.91 2.84 -2.71
CA HIS A 112 15.48 3.85 -1.85
C HIS A 112 16.75 4.44 -2.48
N GLU A 113 17.67 3.57 -2.89
CA GLU A 113 18.96 3.93 -3.50
C GLU A 113 18.81 4.78 -4.77
N PHE A 114 17.74 4.61 -5.54
CA PHE A 114 17.47 5.48 -6.69
C PHE A 114 16.75 6.78 -6.34
N ARG A 115 15.86 6.81 -5.35
CA ARG A 115 15.08 8.02 -5.01
C ARG A 115 15.95 9.10 -4.37
N THR A 116 16.92 8.73 -3.56
CA THR A 116 17.82 9.68 -2.91
C THR A 116 18.61 10.55 -3.91
N PRO A 117 19.40 9.99 -4.85
CA PRO A 117 20.10 10.80 -5.83
C PRO A 117 19.14 11.60 -6.72
N LEU A 118 17.95 11.06 -7.04
CA LEU A 118 16.95 11.80 -7.82
C LEU A 118 16.38 13.00 -7.06
N THR A 119 16.18 12.90 -5.75
CA THR A 119 15.75 14.03 -4.90
C THR A 119 16.81 15.12 -4.89
N LEU A 120 18.08 14.72 -4.76
CA LEU A 120 19.24 15.62 -4.72
C LEU A 120 19.58 16.27 -6.06
N ILE A 121 19.08 15.72 -7.17
CA ILE A 121 19.24 16.34 -8.50
C ILE A 121 18.02 17.20 -8.84
N LEU A 122 16.80 16.66 -8.68
CA LEU A 122 15.57 17.31 -9.13
C LEU A 122 15.34 18.61 -8.38
N GLY A 123 15.50 18.57 -7.07
CA GLY A 123 15.17 19.67 -6.20
C GLY A 123 16.05 20.93 -6.39
N PRO A 124 17.40 20.83 -6.36
CA PRO A 124 18.27 21.95 -6.71
C PRO A 124 18.04 22.45 -8.14
N LEU A 125 17.71 21.55 -9.07
CA LEU A 125 17.45 21.91 -10.45
C LEU A 125 16.16 22.73 -10.62
N GLU A 126 15.11 22.42 -9.86
CA GLU A 126 13.89 23.24 -9.78
C GLU A 126 14.19 24.62 -9.18
N GLN A 127 15.01 24.70 -8.14
CA GLN A 127 15.46 25.99 -7.58
C GLN A 127 16.23 26.83 -8.61
N LEU A 128 17.16 26.21 -9.35
CA LEU A 128 17.91 26.90 -10.41
C LEU A 128 17.00 27.37 -11.56
N LEU A 129 15.95 26.62 -11.89
CA LEU A 129 14.95 27.03 -12.89
C LEU A 129 14.17 28.26 -12.44
N ASP A 130 13.90 28.39 -11.15
CA ASP A 130 13.20 29.52 -10.56
C ASP A 130 14.10 30.76 -10.35
N GLU A 131 15.37 30.55 -10.00
CA GLU A 131 16.33 31.62 -9.72
C GLU A 131 16.89 32.26 -11.00
N TYR A 132 17.18 31.46 -12.03
CA TYR A 132 17.81 31.96 -13.26
C TYR A 132 16.77 32.26 -14.35
N GLN A 133 16.66 33.54 -14.73
CA GLN A 133 15.81 33.98 -15.84
C GLN A 133 16.54 34.12 -17.19
N ASP A 134 17.83 33.78 -17.27
CA ASP A 134 18.58 33.78 -18.54
C ASP A 134 18.00 32.71 -19.50
N PRO A 135 17.48 33.10 -20.69
CA PRO A 135 16.87 32.17 -21.64
C PRO A 135 17.78 31.00 -22.03
N LYS A 136 19.09 31.23 -22.17
CA LYS A 136 20.04 30.17 -22.57
C LYS A 136 20.28 29.16 -21.44
N LYS A 137 20.27 29.62 -20.19
CA LYS A 137 20.39 28.74 -19.01
C LYS A 137 19.08 27.99 -18.76
N GLN A 138 17.94 28.65 -18.91
CA GLN A 138 16.62 28.00 -18.77
C GLN A 138 16.43 26.85 -19.75
N ILE A 139 16.85 26.97 -21.01
CA ILE A 139 16.75 25.87 -21.98
C ILE A 139 17.56 24.66 -21.51
N LYS A 140 18.79 24.87 -21.01
CA LYS A 140 19.66 23.79 -20.50
C LYS A 140 19.12 23.16 -19.23
N LEU A 141 18.68 23.97 -18.27
CA LEU A 141 18.11 23.51 -17.01
C LEU A 141 16.79 22.75 -17.26
N SER A 142 15.95 23.24 -18.18
CA SER A 142 14.71 22.55 -18.57
C SER A 142 14.98 21.20 -19.22
N LEU A 143 16.04 21.10 -20.03
CA LEU A 143 16.45 19.83 -20.63
C LEU A 143 16.98 18.84 -19.57
N MET A 144 17.81 19.30 -18.63
CA MET A 144 18.24 18.48 -17.50
C MET A 144 17.02 18.02 -16.68
N HIS A 145 16.07 18.92 -16.43
CA HIS A 145 14.89 18.65 -15.63
C HIS A 145 13.99 17.60 -16.28
N ALA A 146 13.74 17.74 -17.59
CA ALA A 146 13.01 16.74 -18.37
C ALA A 146 13.67 15.36 -18.33
N ASN A 147 15.00 15.28 -18.35
CA ASN A 147 15.72 14.01 -18.27
C ASN A 147 15.68 13.40 -16.86
N VAL A 148 15.79 14.21 -15.81
CA VAL A 148 15.66 13.74 -14.42
C VAL A 148 14.25 13.21 -14.17
N LEU A 149 13.21 13.93 -14.62
CA LEU A 149 11.83 13.44 -14.57
C LEU A 149 11.63 12.15 -15.37
N LYS A 150 12.28 12.01 -16.54
CA LYS A 150 12.29 10.75 -17.29
C LYS A 150 12.87 9.62 -16.44
N LEU A 151 14.01 9.82 -15.76
CA LEU A 151 14.61 8.83 -14.86
C LEU A 151 13.70 8.49 -13.68
N VAL A 152 13.10 9.48 -13.02
CA VAL A 152 12.13 9.27 -11.93
C VAL A 152 11.00 8.35 -12.40
N ASN A 153 10.42 8.63 -13.56
CA ASN A 153 9.34 7.82 -14.12
C ASN A 153 9.79 6.38 -14.43
N LEU A 154 11.02 6.19 -14.91
CA LEU A 154 11.56 4.86 -15.19
C LEU A 154 11.80 4.04 -13.93
N VAL A 155 12.39 4.66 -12.91
CA VAL A 155 12.57 4.03 -11.61
C VAL A 155 11.21 3.65 -11.05
N ASN A 156 10.24 4.58 -11.01
CA ASN A 156 8.90 4.28 -10.50
C ASN A 156 8.22 3.13 -11.26
N GLN A 157 8.30 3.11 -12.60
CA GLN A 157 7.76 2.00 -13.40
C GLN A 157 8.43 0.66 -13.09
N LEU A 158 9.75 0.64 -12.88
CA LEU A 158 10.48 -0.57 -12.53
C LEU A 158 10.05 -1.09 -11.15
N LEU A 159 9.87 -0.20 -10.19
CA LEU A 159 9.44 -0.54 -8.83
C LEU A 159 7.99 -1.02 -8.79
N GLU A 160 7.08 -0.37 -9.51
CA GLU A 160 5.70 -0.83 -9.65
C GLU A 160 5.64 -2.20 -10.32
N LEU A 161 6.42 -2.43 -11.39
CA LEU A 161 6.53 -3.72 -12.04
C LEU A 161 7.00 -4.82 -11.08
N SER A 162 8.00 -4.52 -10.24
CA SER A 162 8.45 -5.46 -9.20
C SER A 162 7.32 -5.82 -8.22
N ARG A 163 6.55 -4.83 -7.76
CA ARG A 163 5.45 -5.05 -6.80
C ARG A 163 4.31 -5.88 -7.40
N LEU A 164 4.02 -5.67 -8.68
CA LEU A 164 3.05 -6.49 -9.42
C LEU A 164 3.48 -7.95 -9.51
N GLU A 165 4.78 -8.22 -9.71
CA GLU A 165 5.30 -9.58 -9.79
C GLU A 165 5.36 -10.30 -8.45
N SER A 166 5.67 -9.59 -7.36
CA SER A 166 5.69 -10.18 -6.01
C SER A 166 4.29 -10.44 -5.45
N GLY A 167 3.23 -10.08 -6.19
CA GLY A 167 1.84 -10.25 -5.77
C GLY A 167 1.38 -9.25 -4.70
N ASN A 168 2.21 -8.26 -4.35
CA ASN A 168 1.89 -7.25 -3.32
C ASN A 168 1.07 -6.07 -3.88
N TYR A 169 0.55 -6.19 -5.09
CA TYR A 169 -0.31 -5.17 -5.69
C TYR A 169 -1.77 -5.44 -5.35
N GLN A 170 -2.38 -4.54 -4.58
CA GLN A 170 -3.80 -4.62 -4.25
C GLN A 170 -4.63 -4.03 -5.38
N VAL A 171 -5.39 -4.89 -6.07
CA VAL A 171 -6.37 -4.46 -7.08
C VAL A 171 -7.58 -3.87 -6.37
N LYS A 172 -7.93 -2.63 -6.73
CA LYS A 172 -9.05 -1.89 -6.14
C LYS A 172 -10.13 -1.67 -7.19
N VAL A 173 -11.08 -2.60 -7.26
CA VAL A 173 -12.17 -2.46 -8.22
C VAL A 173 -13.33 -1.67 -7.65
N SER A 174 -13.84 -0.76 -8.48
CA SER A 174 -15.04 0.01 -8.19
C SER A 174 -15.97 -0.03 -9.40
N ARG A 175 -17.24 0.29 -9.15
CA ARG A 175 -18.22 0.50 -10.21
C ARG A 175 -17.98 1.86 -10.86
N GLY A 176 -18.04 1.95 -12.20
CA GLY A 176 -17.85 3.22 -12.89
C GLY A 176 -18.35 3.23 -14.34
N ASP A 177 -18.57 4.43 -14.88
CA ASP A 177 -18.84 4.63 -16.31
C ASP A 177 -17.55 4.45 -17.11
N LEU A 178 -17.32 3.23 -17.56
CA LEU A 178 -16.16 2.83 -18.36
C LEU A 178 -16.05 3.62 -19.67
N ILE A 179 -17.18 3.94 -20.31
CA ILE A 179 -17.20 4.66 -21.60
C ILE A 179 -16.68 6.07 -21.39
N ALA A 180 -17.27 6.79 -20.43
CA ALA A 180 -16.86 8.16 -20.10
C ALA A 180 -15.39 8.22 -19.68
N PHE A 181 -14.96 7.23 -18.88
CA PHE A 181 -13.58 7.11 -18.42
C PHE A 181 -12.58 6.90 -19.58
N LEU A 182 -12.81 5.90 -20.43
CA LEU A 182 -11.94 5.65 -21.59
C LEU A 182 -11.95 6.83 -22.57
N LYS A 183 -13.10 7.50 -22.75
CA LYS A 183 -13.19 8.73 -23.55
C LYS A 183 -12.29 9.82 -23.00
N GLY A 184 -12.31 10.04 -21.68
CA GLY A 184 -11.45 11.01 -21.01
C GLY A 184 -9.97 10.75 -21.28
N ILE A 185 -9.53 9.50 -21.21
CA ILE A 185 -8.14 9.11 -21.49
C ILE A 185 -7.79 9.39 -22.95
N VAL A 186 -8.60 8.96 -23.93
CA VAL A 186 -8.30 9.22 -25.35
C VAL A 186 -8.25 10.71 -25.65
N MET A 187 -9.21 11.48 -25.16
CA MET A 187 -9.27 12.92 -25.38
C MET A 187 -8.10 13.67 -24.75
N SER A 188 -7.43 13.12 -23.73
CA SER A 188 -6.19 13.69 -23.18
C SER A 188 -5.03 13.74 -24.20
N PHE A 189 -5.09 12.91 -25.26
CA PHE A 189 -4.12 12.91 -26.35
C PHE A 189 -4.53 13.80 -27.54
N ALA A 190 -5.69 14.45 -27.51
CA ALA A 190 -6.20 15.25 -28.63
C ALA A 190 -5.24 16.39 -29.03
N SER A 191 -4.66 17.10 -28.06
CA SER A 191 -3.69 18.17 -28.34
C SER A 191 -2.41 17.65 -29.01
N LYS A 192 -1.95 16.44 -28.60
CA LYS A 192 -0.79 15.78 -29.22
C LYS A 192 -1.11 15.28 -30.63
N ALA A 193 -2.36 14.84 -30.85
CA ALA A 193 -2.86 14.46 -32.16
C ALA A 193 -2.89 15.67 -33.11
N GLU A 194 -3.42 16.80 -32.65
CA GLU A 194 -3.43 18.06 -33.39
C GLU A 194 -2.01 18.54 -33.73
N GLN A 195 -1.09 18.54 -32.76
CA GLN A 195 0.30 18.95 -32.98
C GLN A 195 1.01 18.11 -34.06
N LYS A 196 0.70 16.81 -34.14
CA LYS A 196 1.27 15.89 -35.12
C LYS A 196 0.41 15.67 -36.36
N ASN A 197 -0.72 16.37 -36.49
CA ASN A 197 -1.75 16.10 -37.50
C ASN A 197 -2.17 14.62 -37.58
N ILE A 198 -2.21 13.91 -36.45
CA ILE A 198 -2.66 12.51 -36.38
C ILE A 198 -4.18 12.48 -36.24
N ASN A 199 -4.85 11.66 -37.06
CA ASN A 199 -6.28 11.41 -36.92
C ASN A 199 -6.54 10.51 -35.70
N LEU A 200 -7.27 11.02 -34.70
CA LEU A 200 -7.58 10.30 -33.46
C LEU A 200 -9.04 9.86 -33.44
N ASN A 201 -9.27 8.56 -33.59
CA ASN A 201 -10.61 7.98 -33.66
C ASN A 201 -10.94 7.17 -32.41
N PHE A 202 -12.19 7.25 -31.97
CA PHE A 202 -12.64 6.52 -30.79
C PHE A 202 -14.07 6.03 -30.95
N ASP A 203 -14.21 4.70 -31.00
CA ASP A 203 -15.49 4.03 -31.23
C ASP A 203 -15.82 3.01 -30.12
N PHE A 204 -17.11 2.83 -29.90
CA PHE A 204 -17.64 1.77 -29.04
C PHE A 204 -18.75 0.99 -29.75
N ASP A 205 -18.88 -0.29 -29.39
CA ASP A 205 -20.07 -1.06 -29.78
C ASP A 205 -21.32 -0.48 -29.08
N PRO A 206 -22.38 -0.11 -29.82
CA PRO A 206 -23.64 0.40 -29.24
C PRO A 206 -24.27 -0.52 -28.19
N LYS A 207 -23.94 -1.83 -28.19
CA LYS A 207 -24.38 -2.78 -27.16
C LYS A 207 -23.84 -2.45 -25.76
N ILE A 208 -22.77 -1.65 -25.66
CA ILE A 208 -22.17 -1.17 -24.40
C ILE A 208 -22.93 0.06 -23.86
N GLU A 209 -23.65 0.80 -24.72
CA GLU A 209 -24.27 2.07 -24.34
C GLU A 209 -25.55 1.92 -23.49
N GLY A 210 -26.20 0.76 -23.51
CA GLY A 210 -27.42 0.50 -22.74
C GLY A 210 -27.19 0.62 -21.22
N GLN A 211 -28.08 1.35 -20.52
CA GLN A 211 -27.99 1.59 -19.07
C GLN A 211 -27.75 0.31 -18.26
N SER A 212 -28.45 -0.80 -18.55
CA SER A 212 -28.28 -2.07 -17.84
C SER A 212 -26.87 -2.67 -17.89
N PHE A 213 -26.07 -2.33 -18.89
CA PHE A 213 -24.70 -2.86 -19.06
C PHE A 213 -23.65 -1.95 -18.43
N ARG A 214 -23.86 -0.62 -18.44
CA ARG A 214 -22.98 0.35 -17.75
C ARG A 214 -22.84 0.06 -16.26
N GLU A 215 -23.91 -0.46 -15.66
CA GLU A 215 -23.98 -0.78 -14.24
C GLU A 215 -23.21 -2.04 -13.82
N GLN A 216 -22.71 -2.82 -14.79
CA GLN A 216 -22.10 -4.13 -14.54
C GLN A 216 -20.56 -4.10 -14.55
N PHE A 217 -19.94 -2.98 -14.93
CA PHE A 217 -18.48 -2.89 -15.05
C PHE A 217 -17.82 -2.63 -13.69
N TYR A 218 -17.09 -3.63 -13.22
CA TYR A 218 -16.15 -3.50 -12.11
C TYR A 218 -14.74 -3.47 -12.67
N PHE A 219 -14.04 -2.35 -12.45
CA PHE A 219 -12.66 -2.21 -12.89
C PHE A 219 -11.87 -1.33 -11.92
N ASP A 220 -10.56 -1.48 -11.98
CA ASP A 220 -9.63 -0.61 -11.27
C ASP A 220 -9.27 0.53 -12.21
N ARG A 221 -9.65 1.76 -11.83
CA ARG A 221 -9.44 2.94 -12.67
C ARG A 221 -7.96 3.20 -12.92
N ASP A 222 -7.11 3.09 -11.89
CA ASP A 222 -5.67 3.38 -12.02
C ASP A 222 -4.98 2.37 -12.95
N ILE A 223 -5.32 1.08 -12.80
CA ILE A 223 -4.79 0.02 -13.67
C ILE A 223 -5.16 0.28 -15.14
N LEU A 224 -6.44 0.54 -15.43
CA LEU A 224 -6.88 0.78 -16.79
C LEU A 224 -6.29 2.08 -17.36
N GLU A 225 -6.21 3.16 -16.57
CA GLU A 225 -5.58 4.41 -16.98
C GLU A 225 -4.12 4.19 -17.41
N LYS A 226 -3.35 3.48 -16.58
CA LYS A 226 -1.95 3.16 -16.85
C LYS A 226 -1.77 2.30 -18.10
N ILE A 227 -2.62 1.27 -18.28
CA ILE A 227 -2.59 0.41 -19.48
C ILE A 227 -2.84 1.24 -20.74
N ILE A 228 -3.96 1.97 -20.79
CA ILE A 228 -4.39 2.68 -22.00
C ILE A 228 -3.45 3.84 -22.31
N THR A 229 -3.01 4.59 -21.31
CA THR A 229 -2.05 5.70 -21.50
C THR A 229 -0.71 5.21 -22.04
N ASN A 230 -0.21 4.06 -21.58
CA ASN A 230 1.04 3.49 -22.09
C ASN A 230 0.92 3.08 -23.56
N LEU A 231 -0.17 2.39 -23.91
CA LEU A 231 -0.43 1.95 -25.29
C LEU A 231 -0.64 3.14 -26.23
N LEU A 232 -1.44 4.14 -25.84
CA LEU A 232 -1.63 5.37 -26.62
C LEU A 232 -0.32 6.14 -26.77
N SER A 233 0.46 6.28 -25.69
CA SER A 233 1.76 6.98 -25.76
C SER A 233 2.71 6.31 -26.76
N ASN A 234 2.74 4.97 -26.80
CA ASN A 234 3.51 4.22 -27.79
C ASN A 234 2.96 4.45 -29.21
N ALA A 235 1.64 4.36 -29.41
CA ALA A 235 1.02 4.64 -30.71
C ALA A 235 1.40 6.04 -31.23
N PHE A 236 1.20 7.10 -30.43
CA PHE A 236 1.58 8.47 -30.80
C PHE A 236 3.08 8.68 -30.98
N LYS A 237 3.92 7.88 -30.30
CA LYS A 237 5.37 7.96 -30.44
C LYS A 237 5.82 7.39 -31.78
N PHE A 238 5.26 6.25 -32.19
CA PHE A 238 5.71 5.50 -33.37
C PHE A 238 4.89 5.76 -34.64
N THR A 239 3.77 6.47 -34.54
CA THR A 239 3.02 6.97 -35.70
C THR A 239 3.65 8.26 -36.24
N PRO A 240 3.95 8.33 -37.55
CA PRO A 240 4.43 9.55 -38.19
C PRO A 240 3.33 10.62 -38.24
N ASP A 241 3.74 11.87 -38.48
CA ASP A 241 2.82 12.99 -38.63
C ASP A 241 1.87 12.74 -39.82
N GLY A 242 0.58 13.07 -39.66
CA GLY A 242 -0.45 12.75 -40.66
C GLY A 242 -1.03 11.33 -40.59
N GLY A 243 -0.55 10.48 -39.68
CA GLY A 243 -1.05 9.11 -39.49
C GLY A 243 -2.38 9.02 -38.74
N GLU A 244 -2.77 7.79 -38.37
CA GLU A 244 -4.00 7.52 -37.63
C GLU A 244 -3.72 6.69 -36.36
N VAL A 245 -4.43 7.03 -35.28
CA VAL A 245 -4.50 6.25 -34.05
C VAL A 245 -5.98 6.07 -33.71
N SER A 246 -6.42 4.83 -33.54
CA SER A 246 -7.82 4.52 -33.20
C SER A 246 -7.93 3.60 -32.00
N MET A 247 -8.94 3.83 -31.17
CA MET A 247 -9.32 2.91 -30.10
C MET A 247 -10.76 2.45 -30.29
N LYS A 248 -10.97 1.14 -30.23
CA LYS A 248 -12.29 0.51 -30.34
C LYS A 248 -12.53 -0.37 -29.13
N ALA A 249 -13.68 -0.28 -28.49
CA ALA A 249 -14.03 -1.20 -27.41
C ALA A 249 -15.36 -1.92 -27.70
N CYS A 250 -15.35 -3.25 -27.55
CA CYS A 250 -16.48 -4.12 -27.83
C CYS A 250 -16.64 -5.21 -26.76
N LEU A 251 -17.86 -5.73 -26.61
CA LEU A 251 -18.14 -6.85 -25.71
C LEU A 251 -18.01 -8.18 -26.44
N ARG A 252 -17.25 -9.09 -25.85
CA ARG A 252 -17.09 -10.47 -26.33
C ARG A 252 -17.67 -11.46 -25.31
N PRO A 253 -18.32 -12.54 -25.77
CA PRO A 253 -18.73 -13.61 -24.87
C PRO A 253 -17.50 -14.33 -24.30
N ARG A 254 -17.52 -14.67 -23.00
CA ARG A 254 -16.52 -15.50 -22.31
C ARG A 254 -17.19 -16.81 -21.87
N LYS A 255 -16.44 -17.93 -21.87
CA LYS A 255 -16.94 -19.20 -21.31
C LYS A 255 -17.07 -19.05 -19.78
N GLY A 256 -18.30 -18.95 -19.27
CA GLY A 256 -18.62 -18.69 -17.86
C GLY A 256 -19.82 -17.75 -17.72
N LYS A 257 -20.16 -17.35 -16.49
CA LYS A 257 -21.11 -16.25 -16.24
C LYS A 257 -20.32 -14.93 -16.36
N GLY A 258 -20.62 -14.14 -17.40
CA GLY A 258 -19.99 -12.84 -17.65
C GLY A 258 -19.40 -12.68 -19.06
N GLY A 259 -19.49 -11.46 -19.61
CA GLY A 259 -18.78 -11.07 -20.83
C GLY A 259 -17.31 -10.73 -20.59
N ALA A 260 -16.59 -10.39 -21.65
CA ALA A 260 -15.27 -9.78 -21.58
C ALA A 260 -15.27 -8.49 -22.42
N LEU A 261 -14.66 -7.44 -21.90
CA LEU A 261 -14.39 -6.22 -22.64
C LEU A 261 -13.14 -6.45 -23.51
N GLU A 262 -13.26 -6.27 -24.82
CA GLU A 262 -12.15 -6.27 -25.75
C GLU A 262 -11.89 -4.82 -26.20
N ILE A 263 -10.76 -4.26 -25.77
CA ILE A 263 -10.26 -2.95 -26.22
C ILE A 263 -9.17 -3.20 -27.26
N CYS A 264 -9.38 -2.70 -28.47
CA CYS A 264 -8.43 -2.74 -29.57
C CYS A 264 -7.87 -1.33 -29.80
N LEU A 265 -6.56 -1.17 -29.66
CA LEU A 265 -5.85 0.07 -29.95
C LEU A 265 -4.98 -0.16 -31.18
N GLN A 266 -5.24 0.59 -32.24
CA GLN A 266 -4.58 0.46 -33.53
C GLN A 266 -3.89 1.76 -33.92
N ASP A 267 -2.71 1.65 -34.48
CA ASP A 267 -1.93 2.75 -35.05
C ASP A 267 -1.52 2.44 -36.50
N THR A 268 -1.21 3.47 -37.27
CA THR A 268 -0.63 3.36 -38.62
C THR A 268 0.87 3.69 -38.61
N GLY A 269 1.58 3.34 -37.53
CA GLY A 269 3.00 3.62 -37.37
C GLY A 269 3.92 2.67 -38.13
N ILE A 270 5.19 2.66 -37.74
CA ILE A 270 6.26 1.87 -38.37
C ILE A 270 6.06 0.34 -38.28
N GLY A 271 5.13 -0.13 -37.44
CA GLY A 271 4.93 -1.56 -37.21
C GLY A 271 6.09 -2.24 -36.48
N ILE A 272 5.95 -3.54 -36.23
CA ILE A 272 6.88 -4.38 -35.47
C ILE A 272 7.18 -5.64 -36.30
N PRO A 273 8.46 -6.00 -36.52
CA PRO A 273 8.82 -7.24 -37.20
C PRO A 273 8.27 -8.47 -36.48
N GLU A 274 7.79 -9.46 -37.24
CA GLU A 274 7.14 -10.67 -36.71
C GLU A 274 8.05 -11.45 -35.75
N GLU A 275 9.34 -11.54 -36.08
CA GLU A 275 10.38 -12.17 -35.25
C GLU A 275 10.59 -11.49 -33.88
N LYS A 276 10.22 -10.21 -33.75
CA LYS A 276 10.34 -9.43 -32.52
C LYS A 276 9.07 -9.46 -31.66
N LEU A 277 7.90 -9.75 -32.25
CA LEU A 277 6.60 -9.77 -31.56
C LEU A 277 6.55 -10.62 -30.28
N PRO A 278 7.21 -11.80 -30.19
CA PRO A 278 7.20 -12.60 -28.96
C PRO A 278 7.87 -11.91 -27.76
N TYR A 279 8.82 -11.01 -28.03
CA TYR A 279 9.71 -10.42 -27.03
C TYR A 279 9.34 -8.98 -26.64
N ILE A 280 8.36 -8.35 -27.32
CA ILE A 280 8.00 -6.94 -27.05
C ILE A 280 7.48 -6.67 -25.64
N PHE A 281 7.04 -7.72 -24.94
CA PHE A 281 6.59 -7.66 -23.56
C PHE A 281 7.69 -8.04 -22.57
N ASP A 282 8.90 -8.34 -23.04
CA ASP A 282 10.05 -8.60 -22.19
C ASP A 282 10.69 -7.30 -21.73
N ARG A 283 11.32 -7.34 -20.56
CA ARG A 283 11.91 -6.16 -19.93
C ARG A 283 13.11 -5.67 -20.73
N PHE A 284 13.22 -4.36 -20.85
CA PHE A 284 14.32 -3.68 -21.54
C PHE A 284 14.43 -4.01 -23.03
N PHE A 285 13.47 -4.75 -23.57
CA PHE A 285 13.45 -5.10 -24.98
C PHE A 285 13.09 -3.88 -25.81
N GLN A 286 13.91 -3.59 -26.82
CA GLN A 286 13.71 -2.53 -27.79
C GLN A 286 14.00 -3.09 -29.19
N VAL A 287 13.33 -2.54 -30.19
CA VAL A 287 13.54 -2.93 -31.59
C VAL A 287 14.62 -2.01 -32.16
N ASP A 288 15.87 -2.50 -32.25
CA ASP A 288 17.09 -1.74 -32.60
C ASP A 288 17.19 -1.26 -34.07
N SER A 289 16.07 -1.13 -34.79
CA SER A 289 16.11 -1.10 -36.27
C SER A 289 16.11 0.27 -36.95
N PHE A 290 16.29 1.40 -36.25
CA PHE A 290 16.23 2.71 -36.93
C PHE A 290 17.40 3.66 -36.58
N PRO A 291 18.43 3.78 -37.46
CA PRO A 291 19.62 4.60 -37.22
C PRO A 291 19.43 6.12 -37.19
N ASN A 292 18.21 6.67 -37.24
CA ASN A 292 18.04 8.12 -37.48
C ASN A 292 16.74 8.78 -36.96
N ARG A 293 16.00 8.15 -36.03
CA ARG A 293 14.88 8.82 -35.36
C ARG A 293 14.98 8.56 -33.87
N GLY A 294 15.22 9.62 -33.08
CA GLY A 294 15.51 9.60 -31.64
C GLY A 294 14.37 9.09 -30.74
N TYR A 295 13.79 7.93 -31.05
CA TYR A 295 12.70 7.30 -30.32
C TYR A 295 13.22 6.42 -29.18
N GLU A 296 14.01 6.98 -28.25
CA GLU A 296 14.44 6.23 -27.07
C GLU A 296 13.24 5.85 -26.18
N GLY A 297 12.99 4.56 -26.02
CA GLY A 297 12.13 4.01 -24.98
C GLY A 297 12.98 3.40 -23.87
N SER A 298 12.38 3.02 -22.75
CA SER A 298 13.08 2.24 -21.72
C SER A 298 12.95 0.73 -21.89
N GLY A 299 12.03 0.28 -22.74
CA GLY A 299 11.66 -1.14 -22.86
C GLY A 299 10.89 -1.68 -21.63
N ILE A 300 10.43 -0.82 -20.71
CA ILE A 300 9.68 -1.25 -19.51
C ILE A 300 8.17 -1.17 -19.73
N GLY A 301 7.70 -0.22 -20.55
CA GLY A 301 6.28 0.11 -20.67
C GLY A 301 5.37 -1.06 -21.03
N LEU A 302 5.71 -1.86 -22.06
CA LEU A 302 4.87 -2.98 -22.47
C LEU A 302 4.91 -4.16 -21.47
N ALA A 303 6.07 -4.42 -20.84
CA ALA A 303 6.16 -5.39 -19.75
C ALA A 303 5.23 -5.01 -18.58
N PHE A 304 5.19 -3.71 -18.24
CA PHE A 304 4.28 -3.17 -17.24
C PHE A 304 2.80 -3.33 -17.62
N VAL A 305 2.45 -3.04 -18.87
CA VAL A 305 1.08 -3.28 -19.38
C VAL A 305 0.68 -4.75 -19.26
N LYS A 306 1.58 -5.68 -19.58
CA LYS A 306 1.32 -7.12 -19.47
C LYS A 306 1.05 -7.55 -18.03
N GLU A 307 1.85 -7.09 -17.08
CA GLU A 307 1.65 -7.41 -15.66
C GLU A 307 0.39 -6.77 -15.09
N LEU A 308 0.11 -5.50 -15.40
CA LEU A 308 -1.15 -4.83 -15.03
C LEU A 308 -2.38 -5.55 -15.57
N THR A 309 -2.31 -6.00 -16.82
CA THR A 309 -3.36 -6.80 -17.46
C THR A 309 -3.54 -8.14 -16.74
N ARG A 310 -2.44 -8.78 -16.33
CA ARG A 310 -2.47 -10.07 -15.61
C ARG A 310 -3.12 -9.95 -14.24
N VAL A 311 -2.75 -8.94 -13.44
CA VAL A 311 -3.35 -8.74 -12.10
C VAL A 311 -4.83 -8.33 -12.19
N HIS A 312 -5.27 -7.74 -13.30
CA HIS A 312 -6.69 -7.49 -13.61
C HIS A 312 -7.39 -8.71 -14.24
N PHE A 313 -6.79 -9.91 -14.17
CA PHE A 313 -7.35 -11.17 -14.73
C PHE A 313 -7.63 -11.14 -16.25
N GLY A 314 -6.94 -10.25 -16.96
CA GLY A 314 -7.07 -10.04 -18.40
C GLY A 314 -5.99 -10.72 -19.24
N LYS A 315 -6.03 -10.48 -20.55
CA LYS A 315 -5.01 -10.90 -21.51
C LYS A 315 -4.75 -9.80 -22.54
N ILE A 316 -3.49 -9.53 -22.85
CA ILE A 316 -3.08 -8.65 -23.94
C ILE A 316 -2.42 -9.45 -25.06
N ILE A 317 -2.67 -9.04 -26.31
CA ILE A 317 -2.10 -9.62 -27.54
C ILE A 317 -1.69 -8.46 -28.44
N ALA A 318 -0.55 -8.57 -29.12
CA ALA A 318 -0.14 -7.64 -30.15
C ALA A 318 -0.19 -8.31 -31.53
N ARG A 319 -0.59 -7.54 -32.54
CA ARG A 319 -0.51 -7.88 -33.97
C ARG A 319 0.11 -6.69 -34.67
N SER A 320 1.06 -6.92 -35.55
CA SER A 320 1.71 -5.80 -36.25
C SER A 320 2.23 -6.26 -37.60
N VAL A 321 2.25 -5.34 -38.55
CA VAL A 321 2.88 -5.55 -39.85
C VAL A 321 3.82 -4.36 -40.09
N PRO A 322 5.10 -4.59 -40.43
CA PRO A 322 6.04 -3.51 -40.73
C PRO A 322 5.44 -2.52 -41.74
N ASP A 323 5.63 -1.22 -41.46
CA ASP A 323 5.16 -0.07 -42.26
C ASP A 323 3.64 0.04 -42.46
N LYS A 324 2.84 -0.81 -41.80
CA LYS A 324 1.37 -0.72 -41.79
C LYS A 324 0.78 -0.45 -40.41
N GLY A 325 1.63 -0.41 -39.39
CA GLY A 325 1.26 -0.12 -38.00
C GLY A 325 0.98 -1.35 -37.14
N SER A 326 0.56 -1.10 -35.91
CA SER A 326 0.34 -2.13 -34.89
C SER A 326 -1.08 -2.11 -34.33
N THR A 327 -1.49 -3.23 -33.74
CA THR A 327 -2.77 -3.39 -33.06
C THR A 327 -2.55 -4.16 -31.77
N PHE A 328 -2.86 -3.52 -30.65
CA PHE A 328 -2.88 -4.12 -29.32
C PHE A 328 -4.31 -4.45 -28.92
N VAL A 329 -4.56 -5.69 -28.55
CA VAL A 329 -5.87 -6.22 -28.16
C VAL A 329 -5.83 -6.60 -26.70
N LEU A 330 -6.52 -5.83 -25.87
CA LEU A 330 -6.69 -6.03 -24.44
C LEU A 330 -8.04 -6.67 -24.16
N ARG A 331 -8.05 -7.80 -23.44
CA ARG A 331 -9.27 -8.50 -23.03
C ARG A 331 -9.37 -8.52 -21.52
N LEU A 332 -10.38 -7.87 -20.95
CA LEU A 332 -10.62 -7.78 -19.51
C LEU A 332 -11.95 -8.43 -19.12
N PRO A 333 -12.00 -9.22 -18.02
CA PRO A 333 -13.28 -9.60 -17.42
C PRO A 333 -13.98 -8.37 -16.84
N ILE A 334 -15.29 -8.30 -16.99
CA ILE A 334 -16.08 -7.10 -16.61
C ILE A 334 -16.94 -7.28 -15.36
N GLY A 335 -17.10 -8.52 -14.89
CA GLY A 335 -17.99 -8.87 -13.79
C GLY A 335 -17.29 -9.01 -12.44
N ARG A 336 -18.06 -8.80 -11.36
CA ARG A 336 -17.65 -8.93 -9.95
C ARG A 336 -17.12 -10.32 -9.58
N GLU A 337 -17.54 -11.36 -10.31
CA GLU A 337 -17.32 -12.79 -9.97
C GLU A 337 -15.85 -13.24 -9.92
N HIS A 338 -14.93 -12.43 -10.45
CA HIS A 338 -13.50 -12.75 -10.51
C HIS A 338 -12.67 -11.99 -9.47
N PHE A 339 -13.34 -11.16 -8.64
CA PHE A 339 -12.72 -10.38 -7.58
C PHE A 339 -13.18 -10.91 -6.22
N GLU A 340 -12.26 -10.99 -5.27
CA GLU A 340 -12.56 -11.32 -3.88
C GLU A 340 -13.32 -10.17 -3.20
N GLU A 341 -14.11 -10.44 -2.15
CA GLU A 341 -14.92 -9.41 -1.48
C GLU A 341 -14.09 -8.21 -0.97
N HIS A 342 -12.87 -8.45 -0.52
CA HIS A 342 -11.95 -7.40 -0.03
C HIS A 342 -11.37 -6.50 -1.14
N GLN A 343 -11.52 -6.90 -2.41
CA GLN A 343 -11.04 -6.12 -3.57
C GLN A 343 -12.12 -5.17 -4.11
N ILE A 344 -13.37 -5.33 -3.65
CA ILE A 344 -14.55 -4.66 -4.18
C ILE A 344 -14.96 -3.54 -3.22
N PHE A 345 -14.74 -2.30 -3.64
CA PHE A 345 -15.07 -1.12 -2.85
C PHE A 345 -16.48 -0.63 -3.21
N SER A 346 -17.36 -0.58 -2.21
CA SER A 346 -18.82 -0.41 -2.36
C SER A 346 -19.29 1.02 -2.58
N GLU A 347 -18.43 2.02 -2.38
CA GLU A 347 -18.83 3.42 -2.58
C GLU A 347 -18.67 3.79 -4.06
N PRO A 348 -19.68 4.40 -4.70
CA PRO A 348 -19.42 5.18 -5.89
C PRO A 348 -18.45 6.25 -5.44
N ALA A 349 -17.18 6.15 -5.84
CA ALA A 349 -16.25 7.26 -5.70
C ALA A 349 -16.98 8.50 -6.22
N GLN A 350 -17.35 9.41 -5.31
CA GLN A 350 -17.94 10.69 -5.65
C GLN A 350 -17.15 11.22 -6.84
N GLU A 351 -17.83 11.67 -7.89
CA GLU A 351 -17.15 12.28 -9.03
C GLU A 351 -16.09 13.24 -8.47
N PRO A 352 -14.79 12.94 -8.62
CA PRO A 352 -13.83 13.99 -8.41
C PRO A 352 -14.14 14.96 -9.54
N LYS A 353 -14.71 16.13 -9.20
CA LYS A 353 -14.63 17.33 -10.05
C LYS A 353 -13.24 17.30 -10.67
N PRO A 354 -13.11 17.39 -12.00
CA PRO A 354 -11.94 16.92 -12.73
C PRO A 354 -10.67 17.41 -12.06
N ALA A 355 -10.11 16.58 -11.20
CA ALA A 355 -8.79 16.76 -10.65
C ALA A 355 -7.91 16.30 -11.78
N PHE A 356 -7.74 17.20 -12.73
CA PHE A 356 -6.65 17.22 -13.67
C PHE A 356 -5.39 16.82 -12.87
N LYS A 357 -4.99 15.55 -12.92
CA LYS A 357 -3.59 15.17 -12.80
C LYS A 357 -2.91 15.73 -14.06
N ARG A 358 -2.83 17.07 -14.11
CA ARG A 358 -2.02 17.79 -15.06
C ARG A 358 -0.62 17.26 -14.77
N HIS A 359 -0.03 16.56 -15.74
CA HIS A 359 1.40 16.78 -15.98
C HIS A 359 1.61 18.27 -15.81
N LEU A 360 2.45 18.72 -14.87
CA LEU A 360 2.66 20.14 -14.68
C LEU A 360 3.12 20.75 -16.02
N PRO A 361 2.37 21.72 -16.58
CA PRO A 361 2.97 22.99 -16.86
C PRO A 361 2.65 23.84 -15.65
N PHE A 362 3.67 24.49 -15.11
CA PHE A 362 3.50 25.64 -14.26
C PHE A 362 2.82 26.72 -15.13
N GLN A 363 1.61 27.16 -14.78
CA GLN A 363 1.09 28.44 -15.24
C GLN A 363 0.92 29.31 -14.00
N PRO A 364 1.57 30.48 -13.96
CA PRO A 364 1.57 31.33 -12.78
C PRO A 364 0.19 31.96 -12.64
N LEU A 365 -0.47 31.73 -11.51
CA LEU A 365 -1.51 32.64 -11.03
C LEU A 365 -0.82 33.74 -10.23
N PHE A 366 -0.22 34.69 -10.96
CA PHE A 366 -0.09 36.05 -10.49
C PHE A 366 -1.26 36.84 -11.07
N ASN A 367 -2.16 37.28 -10.20
CA ASN A 367 -2.67 38.63 -10.21
C ASN A 367 -2.97 39.01 -8.76
N GLN A 368 -2.13 39.89 -8.25
CA GLN A 368 -2.26 40.56 -6.96
C GLN A 368 -3.44 41.53 -7.02
N GLU A 369 -4.07 41.79 -5.88
CA GLU A 369 -4.12 43.15 -5.38
C GLU A 369 -3.92 43.16 -3.85
N GLY A 370 -2.84 43.82 -3.43
CA GLY A 370 -2.84 44.67 -2.25
C GLY A 370 -2.92 44.01 -0.87
N GLN A 371 -1.82 43.43 -0.41
CA GLN A 371 -1.27 43.71 0.92
C GLN A 371 0.15 43.17 1.00
N SER A 372 1.13 44.07 1.08
CA SER A 372 2.51 43.75 1.41
C SER A 372 2.53 42.95 2.71
N PRO A 373 3.23 41.80 2.79
CA PRO A 373 3.46 41.17 4.08
C PRO A 373 4.20 42.18 4.97
N PRO A 374 3.78 42.38 6.23
CA PRO A 374 4.55 43.20 7.14
C PRO A 374 5.96 42.62 7.25
N ALA A 375 6.96 43.50 7.25
CA ALA A 375 8.36 43.13 7.39
C ALA A 375 8.53 42.13 8.55
N ARG A 376 8.92 40.89 8.23
CA ARG A 376 9.10 39.81 9.21
C ARG A 376 10.26 40.18 10.13
N GLN A 377 9.92 40.56 11.37
CA GLN A 377 10.86 40.70 12.47
C GLN A 377 11.23 39.30 13.00
N GLU A 378 12.54 39.00 13.02
CA GLU A 378 13.24 37.98 13.82
C GLU A 378 12.49 36.66 14.14
N SER A 379 12.35 35.75 13.16
CA SER A 379 11.82 34.38 13.34
C SER A 379 12.81 33.40 14.00
N ASN A 380 13.78 33.89 14.79
CA ASN A 380 14.92 33.10 15.27
C ASN A 380 14.61 32.11 16.42
N HIS A 381 13.32 31.81 16.67
CA HIS A 381 12.87 31.01 17.82
C HIS A 381 12.20 29.68 17.47
N THR A 382 11.76 29.48 16.22
CA THR A 382 11.09 28.23 15.85
C THR A 382 12.12 27.15 15.54
N ILE A 383 12.05 26.05 16.29
CA ILE A 383 13.01 24.96 16.19
C ILE A 383 12.40 23.78 15.45
N ILE A 384 13.05 23.37 14.36
CA ILE A 384 12.71 22.16 13.60
C ILE A 384 13.76 21.09 13.89
N LEU A 385 13.33 19.90 14.27
CA LEU A 385 14.20 18.73 14.37
C LEU A 385 14.07 17.90 13.09
N LEU A 386 15.19 17.74 12.38
CA LEU A 386 15.31 16.94 11.17
C LEU A 386 15.98 15.60 11.49
N VAL A 387 15.27 14.50 11.27
CA VAL A 387 15.76 13.13 11.47
C VAL A 387 15.88 12.42 10.12
N GLU A 388 17.10 12.29 9.62
CA GLU A 388 17.40 11.73 8.29
C GLU A 388 18.80 11.09 8.34
N ASP A 389 18.91 9.82 7.96
CA ASP A 389 20.17 9.08 7.98
C ASP A 389 21.09 9.47 6.82
N HIS A 390 20.52 9.78 5.65
CA HIS A 390 21.31 10.16 4.49
C HIS A 390 21.85 11.60 4.58
N GLU A 391 23.18 11.75 4.61
CA GLU A 391 23.86 13.04 4.82
C GLU A 391 23.47 14.11 3.80
N ASP A 392 23.51 13.78 2.51
CA ASP A 392 23.18 14.76 1.47
C ASP A 392 21.70 15.20 1.51
N VAL A 393 20.77 14.28 1.79
CA VAL A 393 19.33 14.60 1.90
C VAL A 393 19.09 15.48 3.12
N ARG A 394 19.75 15.17 4.23
CA ARG A 394 19.69 15.97 5.45
C ARG A 394 20.26 17.37 5.23
N HIS A 395 21.42 17.47 4.57
CA HIS A 395 22.03 18.75 4.22
C HIS A 395 21.12 19.57 3.30
N TYR A 396 20.53 18.93 2.30
CA TYR A 396 19.61 19.55 1.36
C TYR A 396 18.35 20.10 2.03
N ILE A 397 17.69 19.30 2.88
CA ILE A 397 16.52 19.75 3.65
C ILE A 397 16.91 20.90 4.60
N ARG A 398 18.03 20.77 5.32
CA ARG A 398 18.55 21.84 6.18
C ARG A 398 18.73 23.13 5.40
N GLN A 399 19.39 23.08 4.23
CA GLN A 399 19.63 24.26 3.40
C GLN A 399 18.32 24.94 2.99
N SER A 400 17.27 24.18 2.68
CA SER A 400 15.96 24.73 2.31
C SER A 400 15.17 25.37 3.46
N LEU A 401 15.50 25.07 4.72
CA LEU A 401 14.74 25.52 5.90
C LEU A 401 15.52 26.48 6.81
N GLN A 402 16.84 26.49 6.73
CA GLN A 402 17.72 27.24 7.65
C GLN A 402 17.62 28.77 7.54
N GLU A 403 17.06 29.30 6.43
CA GLU A 403 16.85 30.75 6.28
C GLU A 403 15.71 31.26 7.17
N ASP A 404 14.66 30.45 7.36
CA ASP A 404 13.46 30.83 8.11
C ASP A 404 13.46 30.27 9.55
N TYR A 405 14.16 29.14 9.79
CA TYR A 405 14.06 28.36 11.02
C TYR A 405 15.41 27.89 11.56
N ARG A 406 15.45 27.61 12.87
CA ARG A 406 16.58 26.91 13.48
C ARG A 406 16.41 25.40 13.29
N VAL A 407 17.28 24.79 12.49
CA VAL A 407 17.24 23.35 12.19
C VAL A 407 18.29 22.61 13.04
N GLU A 408 17.82 21.70 13.90
CA GLU A 408 18.65 20.71 14.57
C GLU A 408 18.57 19.36 13.85
N GLU A 409 19.69 18.64 13.80
CA GLU A 409 19.83 17.42 13.00
C GLU A 409 20.02 16.18 13.88
N ALA A 410 19.44 15.07 13.43
CA ALA A 410 19.68 13.73 13.95
C ALA A 410 19.86 12.74 12.80
N THR A 411 20.79 11.80 12.95
CA THR A 411 21.10 10.78 11.93
C THR A 411 20.31 9.49 12.10
N ASN A 412 19.56 9.34 13.20
CA ASN A 412 18.77 8.15 13.49
C ASN A 412 17.65 8.48 14.50
N ALA A 413 16.66 7.57 14.59
CA ALA A 413 15.51 7.71 15.48
C ALA A 413 15.85 7.82 16.97
N LEU A 414 16.88 7.12 17.45
CA LEU A 414 17.26 7.14 18.88
C LEU A 414 17.81 8.49 19.30
N ASP A 415 18.69 9.08 18.49
CA ASP A 415 19.24 10.40 18.75
C ASP A 415 18.18 11.49 18.52
N GLY A 416 17.33 11.32 17.50
CA GLY A 416 16.15 12.15 17.31
C GLY A 416 15.21 12.13 18.53
N GLN A 417 15.04 10.98 19.17
CA GLN A 417 14.14 10.84 20.33
C GLN A 417 14.71 11.57 21.55
N LYS A 418 16.01 11.42 21.80
CA LYS A 418 16.70 12.15 22.88
C LYS A 418 16.58 13.66 22.67
N LEU A 419 16.89 14.14 21.46
CA LEU A 419 16.77 15.56 21.12
C LEU A 419 15.34 16.06 21.29
N ALA A 420 14.33 15.32 20.80
CA ALA A 420 12.93 15.68 20.96
C ALA A 420 12.50 15.82 22.44
N LEU A 421 12.99 14.93 23.32
CA LEU A 421 12.71 14.98 24.76
C LEU A 421 13.47 16.10 25.49
N ASP A 422 14.68 16.40 25.04
CA ASP A 422 15.56 17.38 25.68
C ASP A 422 15.22 18.80 25.28
N MET A 423 14.83 19.04 24.02
CA MET A 423 14.61 20.39 23.50
C MET A 423 13.14 20.75 23.27
N ILE A 424 12.27 19.76 23.02
CA ILE A 424 10.85 19.94 22.67
C ILE A 424 10.71 20.87 21.45
N PRO A 425 11.08 20.39 20.23
CA PRO A 425 11.01 21.20 19.01
C PRO A 425 9.57 21.59 18.65
N ASP A 426 9.40 22.64 17.86
CA ASP A 426 8.09 23.08 17.37
C ASP A 426 7.56 22.21 16.23
N LEU A 427 8.45 21.52 15.49
CA LEU A 427 8.12 20.59 14.41
C LEU A 427 9.22 19.53 14.25
N ILE A 428 8.83 18.30 13.87
CA ILE A 428 9.76 17.22 13.53
C ILE A 428 9.53 16.79 12.08
N ILE A 429 10.62 16.69 11.31
CA ILE A 429 10.64 16.07 9.98
C ILE A 429 11.44 14.78 10.12
N CYS A 430 10.87 13.64 9.73
CA CYS A 430 11.49 12.33 9.93
C CYS A 430 11.36 11.46 8.70
N ASP A 431 12.45 10.83 8.25
CA ASP A 431 12.36 9.77 7.25
C ASP A 431 11.75 8.49 7.82
N ILE A 432 10.94 7.80 7.02
CA ILE A 432 10.38 6.51 7.42
C ILE A 432 11.44 5.41 7.36
N MET A 433 12.29 5.43 6.33
CA MET A 433 13.23 4.34 6.03
C MET A 433 14.59 4.59 6.67
N MET A 434 14.70 4.41 7.98
CA MET A 434 15.98 4.56 8.70
C MET A 434 16.51 3.22 9.23
N PRO A 435 17.84 3.06 9.37
CA PRO A 435 18.44 1.89 10.00
C PRO A 435 18.03 1.75 11.47
N GLY A 436 17.69 0.53 11.89
CA GLY A 436 17.32 0.22 13.26
C GLY A 436 15.83 0.48 13.52
N VAL A 437 15.53 1.59 14.18
CA VAL A 437 14.14 1.98 14.49
C VAL A 437 13.60 2.82 13.34
N ASP A 438 12.51 2.38 12.74
CA ASP A 438 11.88 3.07 11.60
C ASP A 438 11.16 4.37 12.04
N GLY A 439 10.88 5.25 11.07
CA GLY A 439 10.22 6.53 11.34
C GLY A 439 8.77 6.41 11.86
N LEU A 440 8.10 5.29 11.60
CA LEU A 440 6.73 5.03 12.07
C LEU A 440 6.73 4.69 13.58
N GLU A 441 7.63 3.82 14.01
CA GLU A 441 7.84 3.47 15.41
C GLU A 441 8.36 4.66 16.20
N PHE A 442 9.27 5.45 15.61
CA PHE A 442 9.69 6.73 16.16
C PHE A 442 8.50 7.69 16.37
N CYS A 443 7.67 7.89 15.35
CA CYS A 443 6.47 8.73 15.44
C CYS A 443 5.52 8.23 16.53
N LYS A 444 5.21 6.93 16.53
CA LYS A 444 4.37 6.29 17.54
C LYS A 444 4.92 6.49 18.96
N THR A 445 6.22 6.37 19.15
CA THR A 445 6.88 6.55 20.45
C THR A 445 6.72 7.98 20.94
N LEU A 446 6.99 8.97 20.10
CA LEU A 446 6.85 10.38 20.44
C LEU A 446 5.39 10.79 20.68
N LYS A 447 4.44 10.25 19.91
CA LYS A 447 3.00 10.51 20.08
C LYS A 447 2.41 9.83 21.31
N ASN A 448 3.07 8.79 21.83
CA ASN A 448 2.68 8.10 23.07
C ASN A 448 3.30 8.70 24.34
N ASP A 449 4.43 9.41 24.23
CA ASP A 449 5.02 10.13 25.37
C ASP A 449 4.30 11.46 25.60
N ILE A 450 3.83 11.68 26.83
CA ILE A 450 3.16 12.92 27.24
C ILE A 450 4.04 14.15 27.01
N LYS A 451 5.36 14.04 27.05
CA LYS A 451 6.28 15.17 26.85
C LYS A 451 6.31 15.63 25.41
N THR A 452 6.13 14.73 24.44
CA THR A 452 6.33 15.00 23.00
C THR A 452 5.07 14.81 22.16
N SER A 453 3.97 14.30 22.73
CA SER A 453 2.73 14.00 22.02
C SER A 453 2.14 15.19 21.27
N HIS A 454 2.37 16.36 21.82
CA HIS A 454 1.94 17.63 21.28
C HIS A 454 2.88 18.17 20.20
N ILE A 455 3.90 17.48 19.71
CA ILE A 455 4.81 17.99 18.65
C ILE A 455 4.28 17.52 17.28
N PRO A 456 4.23 18.38 16.25
CA PRO A 456 3.76 17.99 14.94
C PRO A 456 4.87 17.25 14.18
N ILE A 457 4.51 16.16 13.50
CA ILE A 457 5.47 15.29 12.81
C ILE A 457 5.09 15.19 11.33
N ILE A 458 6.03 15.56 10.46
CA ILE A 458 5.98 15.31 9.01
C ILE A 458 6.83 14.07 8.72
N LEU A 459 6.22 13.04 8.12
CA LEU A 459 6.93 11.84 7.68
C LEU A 459 7.35 11.95 6.21
N LEU A 460 8.63 11.78 5.93
CA LEU A 460 9.14 11.63 4.57
C LEU A 460 9.03 10.16 4.16
N THR A 461 8.45 9.90 2.99
CA THR A 461 8.17 8.53 2.56
C THR A 461 8.56 8.26 1.13
N ALA A 462 9.01 7.04 0.88
CA ALA A 462 9.08 6.44 -0.44
C ALA A 462 7.67 6.32 -1.03
N LEU A 463 7.42 6.94 -2.19
CA LEU A 463 6.15 6.81 -2.91
C LEU A 463 5.85 5.33 -3.14
N SER A 464 4.83 4.74 -2.47
CA SER A 464 4.09 3.53 -2.89
C SER A 464 3.30 2.72 -1.82
N GLU A 465 3.11 3.16 -0.57
CA GLU A 465 2.27 2.39 0.37
C GLU A 465 1.15 3.22 0.98
N GLU A 466 -0.05 3.09 0.40
CA GLU A 466 -1.28 3.60 1.01
C GLU A 466 -1.45 3.04 2.43
N GLU A 467 -1.00 1.81 2.68
CA GLU A 467 -0.91 1.23 4.03
C GLU A 467 0.07 1.95 4.96
N VAL A 468 1.23 2.41 4.47
CA VAL A 468 2.19 3.18 5.28
C VAL A 468 1.61 4.55 5.61
N ARG A 469 0.87 5.14 4.67
CA ARG A 469 0.16 6.41 4.88
C ARG A 469 -0.98 6.27 5.89
N ILE A 470 -1.76 5.19 5.77
CA ILE A 470 -2.83 4.85 6.73
C ILE A 470 -2.21 4.58 8.11
N ARG A 471 -1.17 3.75 8.21
CA ARG A 471 -0.46 3.47 9.46
C ARG A 471 0.17 4.72 10.07
N GLY A 472 0.72 5.62 9.25
CA GLY A 472 1.26 6.90 9.70
C GLY A 472 0.20 7.79 10.35
N LEU A 473 -1.00 7.86 9.76
CA LEU A 473 -2.16 8.55 10.34
C LEU A 473 -2.65 7.85 11.62
N GLU A 474 -2.73 6.52 11.63
CA GLU A 474 -3.08 5.73 12.82
C GLU A 474 -2.10 5.93 13.98
N PHE A 475 -0.82 6.14 13.68
CA PHE A 475 0.22 6.44 14.66
C PHE A 475 0.33 7.92 15.04
N GLY A 476 -0.50 8.77 14.43
CA GLY A 476 -0.70 10.16 14.83
C GLY A 476 0.25 11.17 14.17
N ALA A 477 0.85 10.83 13.01
CA ALA A 477 1.56 11.81 12.19
C ALA A 477 0.60 12.90 11.68
N ASP A 478 1.08 14.14 11.61
CA ASP A 478 0.26 15.30 11.23
C ASP A 478 0.26 15.51 9.71
N ASP A 479 1.36 15.15 9.03
CA ASP A 479 1.46 15.21 7.57
C ASP A 479 2.49 14.21 7.03
N TYR A 480 2.51 14.02 5.71
CA TYR A 480 3.50 13.19 5.00
C TYR A 480 3.92 13.84 3.68
N LEU A 481 5.15 13.55 3.25
CA LEU A 481 5.70 14.05 2.00
C LEU A 481 6.46 12.94 1.26
N THR A 482 6.14 12.74 -0.03
CA THR A 482 6.75 11.68 -0.82
C THR A 482 8.08 12.13 -1.43
N LYS A 483 9.16 11.35 -1.25
CA LYS A 483 10.42 11.50 -1.98
C LYS A 483 10.27 10.96 -3.43
N PRO A 484 10.81 11.61 -4.47
CA PRO A 484 11.44 12.94 -4.44
C PRO A 484 10.40 14.04 -4.24
N PHE A 485 10.75 15.06 -3.44
CA PHE A 485 9.87 16.19 -3.11
C PHE A 485 10.46 17.52 -3.57
N ASN A 486 9.56 18.49 -3.80
CA ASN A 486 9.93 19.87 -4.07
C ASN A 486 10.14 20.65 -2.75
N PRO A 487 11.23 21.43 -2.59
CA PRO A 487 11.47 22.24 -1.38
C PRO A 487 10.34 23.19 -1.02
N LYS A 488 9.72 23.83 -2.02
CA LYS A 488 8.63 24.77 -1.81
C LYS A 488 7.41 24.06 -1.23
N GLU A 489 7.18 22.80 -1.63
CA GLU A 489 6.13 21.98 -1.03
C GLU A 489 6.43 21.69 0.44
N LEU A 490 7.66 21.27 0.76
CA LEU A 490 8.08 21.03 2.15
C LEU A 490 7.93 22.30 3.00
N GLN A 491 8.42 23.44 2.51
CA GLN A 491 8.36 24.72 3.20
C GLN A 491 6.90 25.18 3.40
N ALA A 492 6.01 24.98 2.43
CA ALA A 492 4.59 25.29 2.57
C ALA A 492 3.92 24.44 3.65
N ARG A 493 4.22 23.14 3.72
CA ARG A 493 3.68 22.22 4.76
C ARG A 493 4.19 22.59 6.15
N VAL A 494 5.49 22.86 6.27
CA VAL A 494 6.12 23.32 7.51
C VAL A 494 5.47 24.62 8.00
N ASN A 495 5.34 25.63 7.13
CA ASN A 495 4.67 26.89 7.46
C ASN A 495 3.23 26.66 7.95
N ASN A 496 2.44 25.85 7.23
CA ASN A 496 1.05 25.60 7.57
C ASN A 496 0.90 24.95 8.97
N LEU A 497 1.72 23.96 9.28
CA LEU A 497 1.71 23.31 10.59
C LEU A 497 2.12 24.26 11.71
N ILE A 498 3.14 25.10 11.49
CA ILE A 498 3.58 26.10 12.48
C ILE A 498 2.54 27.21 12.67
N GLU A 499 1.95 27.73 11.60
CA GLU A 499 0.90 28.76 11.67
C GLU A 499 -0.35 28.24 12.38
N ASN A 500 -0.81 27.03 12.05
CA ASN A 500 -1.93 26.39 12.76
C ASN A 500 -1.65 26.26 14.26
N ARG A 501 -0.41 25.94 14.63
CA ARG A 501 0.03 25.88 16.03
C ARG A 501 0.01 27.25 16.70
N GLN A 502 0.51 28.28 16.03
CA GLN A 502 0.50 29.64 16.56
C GLN A 502 -0.94 30.14 16.76
N MET A 503 -1.84 29.94 15.79
CA MET A 503 -3.25 30.32 15.93
C MET A 503 -3.94 29.59 17.09
N LEU A 504 -3.66 28.30 17.29
CA LEU A 504 -4.13 27.56 18.45
C LEU A 504 -3.60 28.20 19.75
N ARG A 505 -2.29 28.45 19.84
CA ARG A 505 -1.65 29.09 21.01
C ARG A 505 -2.25 30.47 21.31
N GLU A 506 -2.46 31.30 20.29
CA GLU A 506 -3.03 32.66 20.44
C GLU A 506 -4.44 32.61 21.02
N LYS A 507 -5.30 31.72 20.50
CA LYS A 507 -6.66 31.51 21.02
C LYS A 507 -6.69 31.14 22.51
N PHE A 508 -5.68 30.41 23.00
CA PHE A 508 -5.59 30.02 24.42
C PHE A 508 -4.82 31.01 25.30
N SER A 509 -4.02 31.90 24.71
CA SER A 509 -3.23 32.88 25.46
C SER A 509 -4.06 34.06 26.00
N SER A 510 -5.20 34.37 25.36
CA SER A 510 -6.03 35.52 25.69
C SER A 510 -7.01 35.23 26.83
N ASN A 511 -6.58 35.40 28.09
CA ASN A 511 -7.37 35.66 29.33
C ASN A 511 -8.74 34.97 29.52
N THR A 512 -9.00 33.85 28.85
CA THR A 512 -10.29 33.17 28.83
C THR A 512 -10.22 31.96 29.75
N ILE A 513 -11.29 31.73 30.50
CA ILE A 513 -11.45 30.59 31.41
C ILE A 513 -11.14 29.32 30.62
N LEU A 514 -9.97 28.75 30.91
CA LEU A 514 -9.44 27.56 30.28
C LEU A 514 -10.32 26.36 30.65
N LYS A 515 -11.34 26.06 29.84
CA LYS A 515 -12.11 24.82 29.97
C LYS A 515 -11.28 23.66 29.40
N PRO A 516 -11.09 22.55 30.14
CA PRO A 516 -10.27 21.40 29.71
C PRO A 516 -10.63 20.79 28.34
N GLY A 517 -11.85 21.03 27.84
CA GLY A 517 -12.30 20.55 26.52
C GLY A 517 -11.90 21.43 25.34
N GLU A 518 -11.49 22.69 25.57
CA GLU A 518 -11.16 23.64 24.50
C GLU A 518 -9.65 23.64 24.18
N ILE A 519 -8.78 23.21 25.10
CA ILE A 519 -7.33 23.53 25.13
C ILE A 519 -6.44 22.53 24.37
N SER A 520 -6.96 21.36 23.99
CA SER A 520 -6.12 20.20 23.70
C SER A 520 -6.01 19.84 22.22
N VAL A 521 -4.77 19.68 21.77
CA VAL A 521 -4.42 19.17 20.43
C VAL A 521 -4.59 17.65 20.34
N THR A 522 -4.40 16.93 21.46
CA THR A 522 -4.57 15.47 21.54
C THR A 522 -5.34 15.06 22.81
N PRO A 523 -6.02 13.89 22.82
CA PRO A 523 -6.64 13.36 24.04
C PRO A 523 -5.68 13.23 25.23
N ARG A 524 -4.38 13.00 24.98
CA ARG A 524 -3.35 12.94 26.03
C ARG A 524 -3.05 14.30 26.64
N ASP A 525 -3.05 15.36 25.83
CA ASP A 525 -2.86 16.71 26.33
C ASP A 525 -4.06 17.18 27.16
N GLN A 526 -5.28 16.68 26.89
CA GLN A 526 -6.43 16.88 27.80
C GLN A 526 -6.17 16.27 29.18
N ILE A 527 -5.68 15.03 29.21
CA ILE A 527 -5.38 14.33 30.46
C ILE A 527 -4.27 15.07 31.22
N PHE A 528 -3.22 15.49 30.51
CA PHE A 528 -2.15 16.32 31.08
C PHE A 528 -2.70 17.60 31.70
N MET A 529 -3.45 18.40 30.94
CA MET A 529 -3.98 19.68 31.42
C MET A 529 -4.94 19.50 32.60
N LYS A 530 -5.80 18.46 32.55
CA LYS A 530 -6.71 18.13 33.64
C LYS A 530 -5.96 17.75 34.92
N ASN A 531 -4.92 16.93 34.80
CA ASN A 531 -4.07 16.56 35.93
C ASN A 531 -3.30 17.77 36.47
N LEU A 532 -2.76 18.62 35.60
CA LEU A 532 -2.04 19.83 35.99
C LEU A 532 -2.94 20.80 36.75
N ILE A 533 -4.12 21.09 36.22
CA ILE A 533 -5.11 21.96 36.88
C ILE A 533 -5.47 21.38 38.25
N LYS A 534 -5.75 20.07 38.32
CA LYS A 534 -6.10 19.40 39.58
C LYS A 534 -5.00 19.52 40.63
N VAL A 535 -3.75 19.23 40.28
CA VAL A 535 -2.61 19.30 41.22
C VAL A 535 -2.41 20.73 41.74
N VAL A 536 -2.58 21.74 40.87
CA VAL A 536 -2.52 23.15 41.27
C VAL A 536 -3.69 23.54 42.16
N GLU A 537 -4.92 23.08 41.86
CA GLU A 537 -6.11 23.34 42.67
C GLU A 537 -6.05 22.69 44.06
N ASP A 538 -5.61 21.43 44.14
CA ASP A 538 -5.44 20.68 45.39
C ASP A 538 -4.41 21.35 46.32
N ASN A 539 -3.45 22.10 45.76
CA ASN A 539 -2.39 22.79 46.50
C ASN A 539 -2.53 24.33 46.50
N ILE A 540 -3.67 24.88 46.06
CA ILE A 540 -3.78 26.32 45.76
C ILE A 540 -3.62 27.22 46.99
N ALA A 541 -4.07 26.73 48.16
CA ALA A 541 -3.99 27.43 49.44
C ALA A 541 -2.61 27.30 50.11
N ASN A 542 -1.74 26.40 49.61
CA ASN A 542 -0.44 26.15 50.20
C ASN A 542 0.59 27.18 49.70
N GLU A 543 0.96 28.10 50.58
CA GLU A 543 1.94 29.16 50.31
C GLU A 543 3.34 28.62 49.96
N LYS A 544 3.74 27.48 50.56
CA LYS A 544 5.07 26.90 50.38
C LYS A 544 5.19 26.02 49.12
N TYR A 545 4.09 25.83 48.38
CA TYR A 545 4.07 24.97 47.21
C TYR A 545 4.79 25.64 46.04
N SER A 546 5.96 25.12 45.70
CA SER A 546 6.87 25.71 44.72
C SER A 546 6.68 25.11 43.32
N ILE A 547 7.35 25.71 42.33
CA ILE A 547 7.35 25.15 40.96
C ILE A 547 8.17 23.84 40.91
N GLU A 548 9.16 23.70 41.78
CA GLU A 548 9.89 22.44 42.01
C GLU A 548 8.94 21.31 42.43
N ASP A 549 8.03 21.59 43.37
CA ASP A 549 7.06 20.60 43.88
C ASP A 549 6.03 20.24 42.80
N LEU A 550 5.48 21.24 42.10
CA LEU A 550 4.59 21.02 40.96
C LEU A 550 5.23 20.15 39.88
N SER A 551 6.50 20.38 39.58
CA SER A 551 7.24 19.62 38.57
C SER A 551 7.41 18.16 39.02
N ARG A 552 7.69 17.93 40.32
CA ARG A 552 7.82 16.59 40.92
C ARG A 552 6.49 15.82 40.86
N ASP A 553 5.39 16.47 41.23
CA ASP A 553 4.05 15.85 41.27
C ASP A 553 3.52 15.51 39.87
N ILE A 554 3.91 16.29 38.86
CA ILE A 554 3.58 16.06 37.44
C ILE A 554 4.53 15.05 36.77
N GLY A 555 5.68 14.75 37.38
CA GLY A 555 6.67 13.81 36.83
C GLY A 555 7.53 14.38 35.70
N MET A 556 7.81 15.68 35.72
CA MET A 556 8.65 16.37 34.73
C MET A 556 9.73 17.23 35.40
N SER A 557 10.83 17.51 34.71
CA SER A 557 11.74 18.57 35.16
C SER A 557 11.10 19.96 34.98
N GLN A 558 11.52 20.96 35.73
CA GLN A 558 11.00 22.33 35.62
C GLN A 558 11.10 22.89 34.20
N SER A 559 12.24 22.65 33.53
CA SER A 559 12.48 23.09 32.15
C SER A 559 11.55 22.39 31.16
N GLN A 560 11.27 21.10 31.36
CA GLN A 560 10.31 20.36 30.53
C GLN A 560 8.87 20.83 30.74
N LEU A 561 8.45 21.03 31.99
CA LEU A 561 7.11 21.54 32.31
C LEU A 561 6.90 22.94 31.72
N HIS A 562 7.90 23.82 31.87
CA HIS A 562 7.87 25.17 31.30
C HIS A 562 7.74 25.14 29.78
N ARG A 563 8.56 24.34 29.10
CA ARG A 563 8.50 24.22 27.64
C ARG A 563 7.19 23.61 27.16
N LYS A 564 6.66 22.60 27.85
CA LYS A 564 5.35 22.00 27.52
C LYS A 564 4.21 23.02 27.67
N LEU A 565 4.19 23.79 28.75
CA LEU A 565 3.18 24.85 28.93
C LEU A 565 3.34 25.98 27.91
N LYS A 566 4.57 26.38 27.59
CA LYS A 566 4.84 27.35 26.53
C LYS A 566 4.37 26.82 25.17
N ALA A 567 4.56 25.53 24.90
CA ALA A 567 4.15 24.91 23.65
C ALA A 567 2.63 24.73 23.51
N LEU A 568 1.91 24.49 24.61
CA LEU A 568 0.45 24.28 24.60
C LEU A 568 -0.34 25.58 24.70
N VAL A 569 0.02 26.48 25.61
CA VAL A 569 -0.78 27.67 25.97
C VAL A 569 0.00 28.99 25.89
N ASN A 570 1.25 28.96 25.43
CA ASN A 570 2.13 30.13 25.33
C ASN A 570 2.32 30.90 26.65
N GLN A 571 2.33 30.17 27.77
CA GLN A 571 2.54 30.74 29.11
C GLN A 571 3.68 30.06 29.83
N THR A 572 4.36 30.82 30.69
CA THR A 572 5.33 30.26 31.64
C THR A 572 4.59 29.50 32.75
N THR A 573 5.25 28.51 33.36
CA THR A 573 4.67 27.76 34.50
C THR A 573 4.17 28.68 35.61
N SER A 574 4.96 29.71 35.96
CA SER A 574 4.60 30.69 36.99
C SER A 574 3.36 31.50 36.60
N HIS A 575 3.27 31.93 35.34
CA HIS A 575 2.12 32.68 34.85
C HIS A 575 0.85 31.83 34.83
N PHE A 576 0.97 30.56 34.41
CA PHE A 576 -0.14 29.62 34.39
C PHE A 576 -0.73 29.37 35.79
N VAL A 577 0.14 29.09 36.78
CA VAL A 577 -0.29 28.92 38.19
C VAL A 577 -0.93 30.20 38.71
N ARG A 578 -0.34 31.37 38.41
CA ARG A 578 -0.92 32.67 38.79
C ARG A 578 -2.30 32.86 38.18
N SER A 579 -2.49 32.51 36.91
CA SER A 579 -3.78 32.58 36.20
C SER A 579 -4.85 31.74 36.91
N LEU A 580 -4.54 30.49 37.27
CA LEU A 580 -5.45 29.62 38.03
C LEU A 580 -5.81 30.22 39.39
N LYS A 581 -4.83 30.73 40.15
CA LYS A 581 -5.06 31.43 41.41
C LYS A 581 -6.00 32.64 41.25
N MET A 582 -5.81 33.45 40.20
CA MET A 582 -6.65 34.62 39.92
C MET A 582 -8.09 34.23 39.57
N HIS A 583 -8.27 33.24 38.71
CA HIS A 583 -9.61 32.75 38.36
C HIS A 583 -10.34 32.15 39.58
N ARG A 584 -9.63 31.37 40.42
CA ARG A 584 -10.22 30.83 41.64
C ARG A 584 -10.61 31.92 42.63
N ALA A 585 -9.77 32.96 42.78
CA ALA A 585 -10.09 34.10 43.61
C ALA A 585 -11.33 34.85 43.11
N LYS A 586 -11.48 35.01 41.79
CA LYS A 586 -12.68 35.61 41.18
C LYS A 586 -13.93 34.81 41.49
N GLU A 587 -13.90 33.47 41.36
CA GLU A 587 -15.03 32.61 41.71
C GLU A 587 -15.43 32.72 43.19
N LEU A 588 -14.44 32.83 44.10
CA LEU A 588 -14.69 32.99 45.53
C LEU A 588 -15.29 34.38 45.85
N LEU A 589 -14.85 35.42 45.14
CA LEU A 589 -15.39 36.78 45.25
C LEU A 589 -16.83 36.88 44.74
N GLU A 590 -17.15 36.21 43.63
CA GLU A 590 -18.51 36.15 43.05
C GLU A 590 -19.49 35.34 43.93
N LYS A 591 -18.98 34.38 44.71
CA LYS A 591 -19.78 33.56 45.64
C LYS A 591 -19.85 34.11 47.06
N ASP A 592 -19.28 35.29 47.30
CA ASP A 592 -19.14 35.92 48.62
C ASP A 592 -18.59 34.96 49.71
N ALA A 593 -17.58 34.16 49.37
CA ALA A 593 -17.07 33.08 50.21
C ALA A 593 -16.23 33.54 51.43
N GLY A 594 -16.00 34.84 51.59
CA GLY A 594 -15.22 35.42 52.70
C GLY A 594 -14.81 36.88 52.47
N THR A 595 -14.07 37.44 53.42
CA THR A 595 -13.43 38.76 53.27
C THR A 595 -12.31 38.72 52.25
N ILE A 596 -11.90 39.88 51.70
CA ILE A 596 -10.81 39.97 50.71
C ILE A 596 -9.50 39.37 51.27
N ALA A 597 -9.25 39.54 52.58
CA ALA A 597 -8.09 38.96 53.24
C ALA A 597 -8.19 37.42 53.35
N GLU A 598 -9.35 36.88 53.74
CA GLU A 598 -9.57 35.42 53.80
C GLU A 598 -9.45 34.78 52.42
N ILE A 599 -10.01 35.41 51.37
CA ILE A 599 -9.90 34.93 49.99
C ILE A 599 -8.45 34.93 49.53
N ALA A 600 -7.66 35.96 49.87
CA ALA A 600 -6.23 35.99 49.57
C ALA A 600 -5.48 34.79 50.17
N TYR A 601 -5.75 34.46 51.44
CA TYR A 601 -5.16 33.28 52.08
C TYR A 601 -5.66 31.96 51.44
N MET A 602 -6.95 31.86 51.08
CA MET A 602 -7.51 30.67 50.43
C MET A 602 -6.90 30.37 49.06
N VAL A 603 -6.39 31.37 48.35
CA VAL A 603 -5.65 31.19 47.09
C VAL A 603 -4.12 31.24 47.26
N GLY A 604 -3.64 31.15 48.51
CA GLY A 604 -2.23 30.98 48.85
C GLY A 604 -1.39 32.24 48.65
N TYR A 605 -1.93 33.41 48.99
CA TYR A 605 -1.19 34.67 49.16
C TYR A 605 -1.03 34.97 50.65
N ASP A 606 0.18 35.37 51.04
CA ASP A 606 0.58 35.78 52.41
C ASP A 606 0.22 37.24 52.71
N ASP A 607 0.24 38.10 51.70
CA ASP A 607 -0.12 39.52 51.78
C ASP A 607 -1.39 39.85 50.97
N PRO A 608 -2.52 40.16 51.63
CA PRO A 608 -3.75 40.64 50.99
C PRO A 608 -3.58 41.91 50.13
N GLY A 609 -2.60 42.75 50.47
CA GLY A 609 -2.24 43.95 49.70
C GLY A 609 -1.59 43.60 48.36
N TYR A 610 -0.63 42.68 48.37
CA TYR A 610 -0.03 42.12 47.15
C TYR A 610 -1.04 41.37 46.29
N PHE A 611 -1.93 40.57 46.91
CA PHE A 611 -3.04 39.92 46.21
C PHE A 611 -3.91 40.94 45.46
N SER A 612 -4.32 42.03 46.12
CA SER A 612 -5.19 43.05 45.51
C SER A 612 -4.53 43.76 44.32
N LYS A 613 -3.22 44.04 44.39
CA LYS A 613 -2.44 44.57 43.26
C LYS A 613 -2.34 43.57 42.12
N SER A 614 -2.06 42.30 42.44
CA SER A 614 -1.96 41.20 41.47
C SER A 614 -3.29 40.96 40.74
N TYR A 615 -4.41 40.97 41.47
CA TYR A 615 -5.76 40.81 40.92
C TYR A 615 -6.12 41.98 39.99
N LYS A 616 -5.84 43.22 40.41
CA LYS A 616 -6.06 44.41 39.58
C LYS A 616 -5.21 44.37 38.31
N ALA A 617 -3.96 43.92 38.38
CA ALA A 617 -3.10 43.78 37.21
C ALA A 617 -3.60 42.71 36.24
N PHE A 618 -4.24 41.64 36.75
CA PHE A 618 -4.71 40.52 35.93
C PHE A 618 -6.09 40.79 35.29
N PHE A 619 -7.06 41.31 36.03
CA PHE A 619 -8.44 41.52 35.56
C PHE A 619 -8.79 42.98 35.22
N SER A 620 -7.86 43.92 35.40
CA SER A 620 -8.09 45.37 35.26
C SER A 620 -9.22 45.91 36.16
N GLN A 621 -9.58 45.18 37.23
CA GLN A 621 -10.65 45.49 38.17
C GLN A 621 -10.18 45.20 39.60
N LEU A 622 -10.68 45.95 40.58
CA LEU A 622 -10.36 45.69 41.99
C LEU A 622 -11.19 44.53 42.55
N PRO A 623 -10.64 43.69 43.46
CA PRO A 623 -11.43 42.63 44.12
C PRO A 623 -12.71 43.15 44.78
N SER A 624 -12.67 44.35 45.34
CA SER A 624 -13.81 45.03 45.98
C SER A 624 -14.93 45.43 45.01
N GLU A 625 -14.62 45.63 43.72
CA GLU A 625 -15.60 46.02 42.70
C GLU A 625 -16.43 44.82 42.23
N VAL A 626 -15.81 43.63 42.18
CA VAL A 626 -16.48 42.38 41.81
C VAL A 626 -17.44 41.94 42.91
N ARG A 627 -17.02 42.03 44.18
CA ARG A 627 -17.85 41.68 45.33
C ARG A 627 -19.12 42.54 45.46
N LYS A 628 -19.10 43.80 45.01
CA LYS A 628 -20.25 44.73 45.07
C LYS A 628 -21.31 44.53 43.97
N LYS A 629 -21.01 43.72 42.95
CA LYS A 629 -21.89 43.49 41.79
C LYS A 629 -22.80 42.25 41.91
N THR A 630 -22.71 41.55 43.02
CA THR A 630 -23.57 40.41 43.42
C THR A 630 -24.32 40.85 44.66
#